data_AF-A0A4Q4PFV1-F1
#
_entry.id   AF-A0A4Q4PFV1-F1
#
_cell.length_a   1.000
_cell.length_b   1.000
_cell.length_c   1.000
_cell.angle_alpha   90.00
_cell.angle_beta   90.00
_cell.angle_gamma   90.00
#
_symmetry.space_group_name_H-M   'P 1'
#
loop_
_entity.id
_entity.type
_entity.pdbx_description
1 polymer ?
#
loop_
_entity_poly.entity_id
_entity_poly.type
_entity_poly.pdbx_seq_one_letter_code
_entity_poly.pdbx_strand_id
1 'polypeptide(L)'
;MPLTNEELGDYIASLERLLQGNPAGQTAALTGYVHKLDAFASSGDNEAIEKTLQLFGTAVGGRKRWQAPFRDSGILAYALRGLSTVRHEDPIAKQYLRVIGNSVADNDTNRELAVRELQAIAGCLPSPELRLTTLAVLFNLCNDFEPAKAAAATIRLDATICTFLVLDRIPEAALDYATDLLNWTTSNLTDDQFKDEVSLETFKSLLNVALQYDEDHHLEYVAILVHYLQDPEFQQRIATPKLLDDLVTLMLEFEARLEPEDIDAVFEELATSKNADTVTSDEAQVLLLAQLIGLLSAASATDVFAQNFNVRSPVIERLEAKLRAPWDSAYPSTICACVMVGNLAMSDEVCIDMVKIMELHVRLIVILKKSNKPALLYAAAGFMRHLTFPEANRALLADAGLMEACCRMLVLDDPSVRGEAAAMLCKLVTGNFYNIEKVMYETVGPDTEVIDPDVSADTVIFSHIVEQALAPAKPLPSTTMKNPMIELGRTIVAMLRYLGRPNAEKDVEAVQIQILQVPQIARPIAQLVRQRFYPEARSEGLLGLGLLAQTLEGAAAIAEEIKEDSGLLETIKEHANATEVGLAQQAPSTASRDHQNAIVLLQALQNNAADQMDAILSH
;
A
#
# COMPACT_ATOMS: atom_id res chain seq x y z
N MET A 1 -10.41 67.75 -3.56
CA MET A 1 -10.45 67.68 -5.04
C MET A 1 -9.27 66.83 -5.47
N PRO A 2 -9.40 66.06 -6.58
CA PRO A 2 -8.27 65.35 -7.15
C PRO A 2 -7.09 66.30 -7.40
N LEU A 3 -5.87 65.80 -7.27
CA LEU A 3 -4.67 66.56 -7.57
C LEU A 3 -4.64 66.94 -9.05
N THR A 4 -4.11 68.12 -9.36
CA THR A 4 -3.72 68.45 -10.73
C THR A 4 -2.52 67.61 -11.16
N ASN A 5 -2.30 67.48 -12.47
CA ASN A 5 -1.16 66.70 -13.00
C ASN A 5 0.20 67.18 -12.47
N GLU A 6 0.36 68.49 -12.25
CA GLU A 6 1.59 69.08 -11.70
C GLU A 6 1.76 68.71 -10.21
N GLU A 7 0.70 68.86 -9.42
CA GLU A 7 0.72 68.50 -7.99
C GLU A 7 0.94 66.99 -7.77
N LEU A 8 0.34 66.15 -8.63
CA LEU A 8 0.55 64.71 -8.62
C LEU A 8 2.01 64.38 -8.97
N GLY A 9 2.59 65.07 -9.97
CA GLY A 9 4.00 64.91 -10.34
C GLY A 9 4.96 65.24 -9.20
N ASP A 10 4.76 66.37 -8.53
CA ASP A 10 5.59 66.78 -7.39
C ASP A 10 5.44 65.83 -6.19
N TYR A 11 4.21 65.39 -5.92
CA TYR A 11 3.91 64.41 -4.89
C TYR A 11 4.64 63.08 -5.14
N ILE A 12 4.55 62.56 -6.37
CA ILE A 12 5.22 61.32 -6.77
C ILE A 12 6.74 61.45 -6.68
N ALA A 13 7.32 62.53 -7.20
CA ALA A 13 8.76 62.78 -7.13
C ALA A 13 9.26 62.93 -5.67
N SER A 14 8.43 63.44 -4.77
CA SER A 14 8.75 63.48 -3.34
C SER A 14 8.73 62.10 -2.70
N LEU A 15 7.77 61.25 -3.07
CA LEU A 15 7.67 59.88 -2.55
C LEU A 15 8.81 59.00 -3.07
N GLU A 16 9.17 59.11 -4.35
CA GLU A 16 10.30 58.39 -4.93
C GLU A 16 11.62 58.71 -4.22
N ARG A 17 11.89 60.00 -3.97
CA ARG A 17 13.09 60.42 -3.21
C ARG A 17 13.12 59.81 -1.80
N LEU A 18 11.97 59.75 -1.13
CA LEU A 18 11.85 59.11 0.18
C LEU A 18 12.19 57.60 0.09
N LEU A 19 11.59 56.89 -0.86
CA LEU A 19 11.73 55.44 -1.03
C LEU A 19 13.11 55.03 -1.59
N GLN A 20 13.80 55.95 -2.27
CA GLN A 20 15.20 55.80 -2.66
C GLN A 20 16.16 55.90 -1.45
N GLY A 21 15.77 56.61 -0.40
CA GLY A 21 16.54 56.85 0.81
C GLY A 21 16.65 55.68 1.78
N ASN A 22 17.18 55.96 2.97
CA ASN A 22 17.27 55.01 4.09
C ASN A 22 15.93 55.01 4.88
N PRO A 23 15.30 53.85 5.12
CA PRO A 23 14.07 53.75 5.91
C PRO A 23 14.21 54.20 7.38
N ALA A 24 15.42 54.20 7.94
CA ALA A 24 15.64 54.55 9.34
C ALA A 24 15.11 55.95 9.65
N GLY A 25 14.22 56.06 10.65
CA GLY A 25 13.63 57.32 11.08
C GLY A 25 12.52 57.87 10.17
N GLN A 26 12.12 57.15 9.12
CA GLN A 26 11.11 57.63 8.16
C GLN A 26 9.66 57.30 8.55
N THR A 27 9.42 56.65 9.70
CA THR A 27 8.07 56.21 10.12
C THR A 27 7.04 57.33 10.10
N ALA A 28 7.37 58.51 10.66
CA ALA A 28 6.46 59.65 10.67
C ALA A 28 6.14 60.17 9.26
N ALA A 29 7.13 60.20 8.37
CA ALA A 29 6.93 60.60 6.98
C ALA A 29 6.01 59.60 6.25
N LEU A 30 6.24 58.30 6.43
CA LEU A 30 5.41 57.23 5.86
C LEU A 30 3.97 57.28 6.39
N THR A 31 3.77 57.49 7.70
CA THR A 31 2.43 57.70 8.28
C THR A 31 1.74 58.92 7.67
N GLY A 32 2.49 59.99 7.36
CA GLY A 32 1.99 61.13 6.61
C GLY A 32 1.46 60.75 5.22
N TYR A 33 2.09 59.78 4.52
CA TYR A 33 1.58 59.27 3.25
C TYR A 33 0.34 58.37 3.40
N VAL A 34 0.19 57.66 4.52
CA VAL A 34 -1.06 56.94 4.83
C VAL A 34 -2.23 57.92 4.99
N HIS A 35 -2.03 59.04 5.70
CA HIS A 35 -3.05 60.08 5.81
C HIS A 35 -3.41 60.72 4.45
N LYS A 36 -2.42 60.88 3.56
CA LYS A 36 -2.68 61.35 2.19
C LYS A 36 -3.48 60.33 1.39
N LEU A 37 -3.19 59.03 1.53
CA LEU A 37 -3.98 57.96 0.93
C LEU A 37 -5.44 57.97 1.41
N ASP A 38 -5.70 58.17 2.72
CA ASP A 38 -7.06 58.34 3.25
C ASP A 38 -7.75 59.60 2.68
N ALA A 39 -7.01 60.69 2.51
CA ALA A 39 -7.54 61.93 1.92
C ALA A 39 -7.89 61.75 0.43
N PHE A 40 -7.04 61.06 -0.35
CA PHE A 40 -7.32 60.73 -1.75
C PHE A 40 -8.53 59.83 -1.90
N ALA A 41 -8.67 58.81 -1.03
CA ALA A 41 -9.84 57.95 -1.02
C ALA A 41 -11.12 58.75 -0.74
N SER A 42 -11.07 59.70 0.20
CA SER A 42 -12.18 60.59 0.51
C SER A 42 -12.53 61.56 -0.63
N SER A 43 -11.56 61.92 -1.47
CA SER A 43 -11.78 62.79 -2.64
C SER A 43 -12.03 62.04 -3.95
N GLY A 44 -11.99 60.70 -3.95
CA GLY A 44 -12.15 59.88 -5.16
C GLY A 44 -10.97 59.98 -6.14
N ASP A 45 -9.77 60.32 -5.65
CA ASP A 45 -8.56 60.47 -6.48
C ASP A 45 -7.85 59.12 -6.66
N ASN A 46 -8.44 58.26 -7.49
CA ASN A 46 -7.95 56.89 -7.71
C ASN A 46 -6.56 56.85 -8.35
N GLU A 47 -6.22 57.81 -9.22
CA GLU A 47 -4.92 57.87 -9.88
C GLU A 47 -3.79 58.12 -8.87
N ALA A 48 -4.00 59.04 -7.92
CA ALA A 48 -3.04 59.29 -6.86
C ALA A 48 -2.86 58.07 -5.94
N ILE A 49 -3.94 57.36 -5.61
CA ILE A 49 -3.90 56.13 -4.80
C ILE A 49 -3.10 55.04 -5.52
N GLU A 50 -3.44 54.77 -6.78
CA GLU A 50 -2.80 53.72 -7.58
C GLU A 50 -1.29 53.95 -7.69
N LYS A 51 -0.86 55.16 -8.10
CA LYS A 51 0.57 55.48 -8.25
C LYS A 51 1.32 55.43 -6.92
N THR A 52 0.68 55.87 -5.83
CA THR A 52 1.28 55.78 -4.48
C THR A 52 1.55 54.34 -4.09
N LEU A 53 0.53 53.47 -4.21
CA LEU A 53 0.64 52.05 -3.85
C LEU A 53 1.59 51.31 -4.79
N GLN A 54 1.62 51.66 -6.07
CA GLN A 54 2.57 51.12 -7.04
C GLN A 54 4.02 51.40 -6.62
N LEU A 55 4.32 52.62 -6.19
CA LEU A 55 5.65 52.99 -5.69
C LEU A 55 5.99 52.27 -4.39
N PHE A 56 5.03 52.17 -3.45
CA PHE A 56 5.22 51.39 -2.23
C PHE A 56 5.53 49.93 -2.55
N GLY A 57 4.69 49.25 -3.32
CA GLY A 57 4.87 47.84 -3.70
C GLY A 57 6.22 47.61 -4.40
N THR A 58 6.64 48.53 -5.26
CA THR A 58 7.93 48.47 -5.95
C THR A 58 9.11 48.67 -4.98
N ALA A 59 9.01 49.62 -4.04
CA ALA A 59 10.06 49.89 -3.08
C ALA A 59 10.28 48.72 -2.11
N VAL A 60 9.21 48.14 -1.56
CA VAL A 60 9.33 46.99 -0.63
C VAL A 60 9.77 45.72 -1.35
N GLY A 61 9.32 45.50 -2.59
CA GLY A 61 9.75 44.36 -3.40
C GLY A 61 11.23 44.43 -3.80
N GLY A 62 11.73 45.63 -4.10
CA GLY A 62 13.15 45.81 -4.43
C GLY A 62 14.09 45.84 -3.23
N ARG A 63 13.58 46.15 -2.02
CA ARG A 63 14.41 46.38 -0.83
C ARG A 63 13.67 45.95 0.46
N LYS A 64 13.92 44.72 0.92
CA LYS A 64 13.33 44.11 2.13
C LYS A 64 13.38 45.00 3.39
N ARG A 65 14.36 45.91 3.50
CA ARG A 65 14.46 46.90 4.60
C ARG A 65 13.23 47.80 4.79
N TRP A 66 12.32 47.89 3.80
CA TRP A 66 11.07 48.64 3.93
C TRP A 66 9.94 47.86 4.60
N GLN A 67 10.06 46.54 4.79
CA GLN A 67 8.99 45.69 5.34
C GLN A 67 8.56 46.11 6.76
N ALA A 68 9.51 46.27 7.68
CA ALA A 68 9.22 46.72 9.05
C ALA A 68 8.71 48.18 9.10
N PRO A 69 9.34 49.16 8.43
CA PRO A 69 8.79 50.52 8.33
C PRO A 69 7.36 50.59 7.77
N PHE A 70 7.03 49.77 6.76
CA PHE A 70 5.68 49.73 6.18
C PHE A 70 4.65 49.14 7.14
N ARG A 71 5.03 48.14 7.93
CA ARG A 71 4.22 47.64 9.05
C ARG A 71 4.01 48.74 10.08
N ASP A 72 5.09 49.29 10.61
CA ASP A 72 5.06 50.21 11.77
C ASP A 72 4.39 51.55 11.45
N SER A 73 4.44 52.00 10.19
CA SER A 73 3.78 53.22 9.73
C SER A 73 2.30 53.05 9.35
N GLY A 74 1.81 51.80 9.27
CA GLY A 74 0.43 51.48 8.90
C GLY A 74 0.17 51.32 7.41
N ILE A 75 1.19 51.36 6.54
CA ILE A 75 1.03 51.14 5.09
C ILE A 75 0.52 49.74 4.79
N LEU A 76 1.09 48.70 5.44
CA LEU A 76 0.62 47.33 5.28
C LEU A 76 -0.84 47.18 5.74
N ALA A 77 -1.18 47.78 6.89
CA ALA A 77 -2.55 47.77 7.42
C ALA A 77 -3.54 48.51 6.50
N TYR A 78 -3.11 49.61 5.88
CA TYR A 78 -3.90 50.32 4.87
C TYR A 78 -4.17 49.44 3.66
N ALA A 79 -3.14 48.75 3.14
CA ALA A 79 -3.29 47.88 1.99
C ALA A 79 -4.19 46.67 2.25
N LEU A 80 -4.05 46.02 3.42
CA LEU A 80 -4.91 44.93 3.86
C LEU A 80 -6.38 45.35 3.96
N ARG A 81 -6.66 46.47 4.63
CA ARG A 81 -8.03 47.03 4.73
C ARG A 81 -8.59 47.45 3.37
N GLY A 82 -7.75 48.04 2.52
CA GLY A 82 -8.12 48.47 1.18
C GLY A 82 -8.55 47.29 0.31
N LEU A 83 -7.79 46.18 0.36
CA LEU A 83 -8.12 44.98 -0.40
C LEU A 83 -9.49 44.40 -0.02
N SER A 84 -9.86 44.42 1.27
CA SER A 84 -11.16 43.90 1.74
C SER A 84 -12.36 44.77 1.32
N THR A 85 -12.15 45.94 0.71
CA THR A 85 -13.21 46.88 0.32
C THR A 85 -13.20 47.27 -1.15
N VAL A 86 -12.07 47.11 -1.85
CA VAL A 86 -11.91 47.46 -3.25
C VAL A 86 -12.67 46.49 -4.16
N ARG A 87 -13.17 46.98 -5.29
CA ARG A 87 -13.69 46.10 -6.34
C ARG A 87 -12.55 45.43 -7.07
N HIS A 88 -12.68 44.14 -7.38
CA HIS A 88 -11.61 43.37 -8.00
C HIS A 88 -11.27 43.83 -9.43
N GLU A 89 -12.16 44.56 -10.10
CA GLU A 89 -11.89 45.15 -11.42
C GLU A 89 -11.08 46.46 -11.34
N ASP A 90 -10.90 47.03 -10.13
CA ASP A 90 -10.16 48.27 -9.96
C ASP A 90 -8.64 48.02 -10.06
N PRO A 91 -7.90 48.75 -10.91
CA PRO A 91 -6.44 48.65 -11.01
C PRO A 91 -5.69 48.78 -9.66
N ILE A 92 -6.29 49.48 -8.70
CA ILE A 92 -5.76 49.64 -7.34
C ILE A 92 -5.64 48.29 -6.61
N ALA A 93 -6.55 47.34 -6.84
CA ALA A 93 -6.55 46.03 -6.18
C ALA A 93 -5.22 45.28 -6.39
N LYS A 94 -4.68 45.34 -7.62
CA LYS A 94 -3.37 44.77 -7.93
C LYS A 94 -2.25 45.43 -7.13
N GLN A 95 -2.31 46.75 -6.93
CA GLN A 95 -1.28 47.46 -6.16
C GLN A 95 -1.37 47.13 -4.67
N TYR A 96 -2.57 46.95 -4.11
CA TYR A 96 -2.73 46.42 -2.74
C TYR A 96 -2.07 45.05 -2.59
N LEU A 97 -2.37 44.11 -3.49
CA LEU A 97 -1.73 42.79 -3.49
C LEU A 97 -0.20 42.88 -3.59
N ARG A 98 0.34 43.75 -4.46
CA ARG A 98 1.79 43.96 -4.57
C ARG A 98 2.42 44.48 -3.28
N VAL A 99 1.77 45.42 -2.59
CA VAL A 99 2.24 45.90 -1.28
C VAL A 99 2.23 44.75 -0.27
N ILE A 100 1.11 44.02 -0.16
CA ILE A 100 0.95 42.91 0.79
C ILE A 100 2.00 41.82 0.52
N GLY A 101 2.02 41.25 -0.69
CA GLY A 101 2.88 40.13 -1.06
C GLY A 101 4.36 40.41 -0.86
N ASN A 102 4.83 41.63 -1.19
CA ASN A 102 6.21 42.01 -0.98
C ASN A 102 6.53 42.36 0.48
N SER A 103 5.53 42.84 1.24
CA SER A 103 5.68 43.09 2.68
C SER A 103 5.79 41.80 3.49
N VAL A 104 5.15 40.71 3.07
CA VAL A 104 5.12 39.44 3.82
C VAL A 104 6.21 38.44 3.39
N ALA A 105 6.85 38.63 2.24
CA ALA A 105 7.92 37.75 1.76
C ALA A 105 9.05 37.60 2.79
N ASP A 106 9.25 36.37 3.27
CA ASP A 106 10.25 35.99 4.30
C ASP A 106 10.17 36.84 5.59
N ASN A 107 8.95 37.23 6.00
CA ASN A 107 8.75 38.10 7.16
C ASN A 107 7.55 37.65 8.00
N ASP A 108 7.79 36.76 8.96
CA ASP A 108 6.73 36.13 9.77
C ASP A 108 5.91 37.15 10.57
N THR A 109 6.50 38.21 11.10
CA THR A 109 5.75 39.25 11.81
C THR A 109 4.74 39.96 10.90
N ASN A 110 5.07 40.13 9.62
CA ASN A 110 4.15 40.69 8.65
C ASN A 110 3.13 39.64 8.17
N ARG A 111 3.53 38.37 8.02
CA ARG A 111 2.63 37.25 7.71
C ARG A 111 1.54 37.10 8.78
N GLU A 112 1.89 37.17 10.07
CA GLU A 112 0.93 37.12 11.20
C GLU A 112 -0.20 38.14 11.09
N LEU A 113 0.10 39.34 10.57
CA LEU A 113 -0.90 40.38 10.35
C LEU A 113 -1.76 40.08 9.11
N ALA A 114 -1.12 39.68 8.01
CA ALA A 114 -1.79 39.46 6.74
C ALA A 114 -2.65 38.18 6.70
N VAL A 115 -2.29 37.14 7.45
CA VAL A 115 -3.06 35.88 7.55
C VAL A 115 -4.50 36.11 8.02
N ARG A 116 -4.75 37.16 8.81
CA ARG A 116 -6.11 37.51 9.27
C ARG A 116 -7.04 37.90 8.12
N GLU A 117 -6.47 38.37 7.01
CA GLU A 117 -7.20 38.78 5.79
C GLU A 117 -7.02 37.75 4.66
N LEU A 118 -6.56 36.53 4.96
CA LEU A 118 -6.29 35.50 3.95
C LEU A 118 -7.52 35.23 3.08
N GLN A 119 -8.72 35.24 3.65
CA GLN A 119 -9.97 35.08 2.91
C GLN A 119 -10.20 36.20 1.87
N ALA A 120 -9.89 37.46 2.21
CA ALA A 120 -10.00 38.59 1.29
C ALA A 120 -8.94 38.49 0.16
N ILE A 121 -7.73 38.06 0.50
CA ILE A 121 -6.66 37.82 -0.47
C ILE A 121 -7.07 36.71 -1.44
N ALA A 122 -7.51 35.55 -0.94
CA ALA A 122 -7.98 34.43 -1.75
C ALA A 122 -9.22 34.80 -2.59
N GLY A 123 -10.07 35.69 -2.08
CA GLY A 123 -11.23 36.24 -2.80
C GLY A 123 -10.89 36.96 -4.12
N CYS A 124 -9.62 37.32 -4.34
CA CYS A 124 -9.16 37.93 -5.60
C CYS A 124 -8.91 36.90 -6.73
N LEU A 125 -8.77 35.60 -6.43
CA LEU A 125 -8.48 34.55 -7.42
C LEU A 125 -9.45 34.49 -8.63
N PRO A 126 -10.77 34.72 -8.47
CA PRO A 126 -11.70 34.74 -9.59
C PRO A 126 -11.35 35.76 -10.67
N SER A 127 -10.71 36.88 -10.32
CA SER A 127 -10.29 37.92 -11.27
C SER A 127 -9.07 37.48 -12.09
N PRO A 128 -9.19 37.32 -13.42
CA PRO A 128 -8.06 36.93 -14.27
C PRO A 128 -6.85 37.86 -14.16
N GLU A 129 -7.08 39.16 -14.02
CA GLU A 129 -6.03 40.20 -13.98
C GLU A 129 -5.24 40.17 -12.66
N LEU A 130 -5.85 39.65 -11.59
CA LEU A 130 -5.24 39.58 -10.26
C LEU A 130 -4.65 38.21 -9.94
N ARG A 131 -5.17 37.12 -10.55
CA ARG A 131 -4.90 35.73 -10.19
C ARG A 131 -3.43 35.38 -9.97
N LEU A 132 -2.56 35.70 -10.93
CA LEU A 132 -1.12 35.46 -10.81
C LEU A 132 -0.53 36.16 -9.57
N THR A 133 -0.88 37.42 -9.35
CA THR A 133 -0.38 38.19 -8.20
C THR A 133 -0.96 37.65 -6.89
N THR A 134 -2.23 37.25 -6.90
CA THR A 134 -2.88 36.62 -5.74
C THR A 134 -2.22 35.29 -5.36
N LEU A 135 -1.96 34.41 -6.31
CA LEU A 135 -1.26 33.13 -6.06
C LEU A 135 0.14 33.37 -5.50
N ALA A 136 0.90 34.32 -6.06
CA ALA A 136 2.21 34.69 -5.54
C ALA A 136 2.15 35.25 -4.10
N VAL A 137 1.11 36.04 -3.77
CA VAL A 137 0.91 36.54 -2.40
C VAL A 137 0.57 35.40 -1.44
N LEU A 138 -0.36 34.51 -1.83
CA LEU A 138 -0.73 33.34 -1.02
C LEU A 138 0.46 32.42 -0.80
N PHE A 139 1.28 32.19 -1.83
CA PHE A 139 2.53 31.45 -1.73
C PHE A 139 3.48 32.11 -0.72
N ASN A 140 3.74 33.41 -0.83
CA ASN A 140 4.61 34.13 0.10
C ASN A 140 4.09 34.09 1.55
N LEU A 141 2.77 34.03 1.75
CA LEU A 141 2.17 33.88 3.06
C LEU A 141 2.39 32.49 3.63
N CYS A 142 2.24 31.43 2.83
CA CYS A 142 2.27 30.04 3.27
C CYS A 142 3.68 29.43 3.30
N ASN A 143 4.60 29.92 2.48
CA ASN A 143 5.94 29.35 2.34
C ASN A 143 6.69 29.39 3.68
N ASP A 144 7.04 28.21 4.18
CA ASP A 144 7.68 27.97 5.48
C ASP A 144 6.96 28.61 6.70
N PHE A 145 5.65 28.84 6.61
CA PHE A 145 4.89 29.50 7.67
C PHE A 145 3.57 28.79 8.00
N GLU A 146 3.63 27.92 9.02
CA GLU A 146 2.52 27.04 9.42
C GLU A 146 1.19 27.75 9.73
N PRO A 147 1.16 28.91 10.41
CA PRO A 147 -0.11 29.60 10.68
C PRO A 147 -0.87 30.00 9.42
N ALA A 148 -0.17 30.33 8.32
CA ALA A 148 -0.81 30.62 7.04
C ALA A 148 -1.33 29.36 6.35
N LYS A 149 -0.59 28.24 6.40
CA LYS A 149 -1.02 26.95 5.83
C LYS A 149 -2.31 26.45 6.51
N ALA A 150 -2.36 26.51 7.84
CA ALA A 150 -3.56 26.16 8.61
C ALA A 150 -4.75 27.10 8.31
N ALA A 151 -4.49 28.40 8.12
CA ALA A 151 -5.53 29.35 7.73
C ALA A 151 -6.03 29.10 6.29
N ALA A 152 -5.14 28.72 5.36
CA ALA A 152 -5.50 28.32 4.01
C ALA A 152 -6.37 27.05 4.00
N ALA A 153 -6.06 26.07 4.85
CA ALA A 153 -6.88 24.86 5.04
C ALA A 153 -8.26 25.18 5.61
N THR A 154 -8.34 26.12 6.55
CA THR A 154 -9.61 26.58 7.14
C THR A 154 -10.57 27.13 6.07
N ILE A 155 -10.06 27.85 5.06
CA ILE A 155 -10.89 28.42 3.99
C ILE A 155 -11.07 27.49 2.78
N ARG A 156 -10.60 26.23 2.85
CA ARG A 156 -10.64 25.25 1.75
C ARG A 156 -9.97 25.78 0.47
N LEU A 157 -8.77 26.33 0.60
CA LEU A 157 -7.99 26.81 -0.54
C LEU A 157 -7.66 25.67 -1.52
N ASP A 158 -7.54 24.44 -1.04
CA ASP A 158 -7.37 23.20 -1.81
C ASP A 158 -8.47 23.05 -2.87
N ALA A 159 -9.74 23.12 -2.43
CA ALA A 159 -10.90 23.00 -3.28
C ALA A 159 -10.98 24.15 -4.30
N THR A 160 -10.59 25.35 -3.87
CA THR A 160 -10.55 26.53 -4.75
C THR A 160 -9.49 26.34 -5.83
N ILE A 161 -8.25 26.01 -5.48
CA ILE A 161 -7.17 25.83 -6.47
C ILE A 161 -7.51 24.69 -7.43
N CYS A 162 -7.97 23.56 -6.92
CA CYS A 162 -8.35 22.41 -7.73
C CYS A 162 -9.45 22.75 -8.75
N THR A 163 -10.46 23.54 -8.35
CA THR A 163 -11.49 24.05 -9.26
C THR A 163 -10.90 24.88 -10.40
N PHE A 164 -9.88 25.70 -10.11
CA PHE A 164 -9.24 26.53 -11.12
C PHE A 164 -8.33 25.72 -12.05
N LEU A 165 -7.68 24.66 -11.56
CA LEU A 165 -6.92 23.72 -12.38
C LEU A 165 -7.85 23.00 -13.37
N VAL A 166 -8.96 22.41 -12.91
CA VAL A 166 -9.94 21.73 -13.78
C VAL A 166 -10.51 22.65 -14.87
N LEU A 167 -10.66 23.94 -14.55
CA LEU A 167 -11.20 24.94 -15.48
C LEU A 167 -10.14 25.58 -16.38
N ASP A 168 -8.88 25.14 -16.32
CA ASP A 168 -7.74 25.73 -17.03
C ASP A 168 -7.64 27.26 -16.81
N ARG A 169 -7.76 27.67 -15.54
CA ARG A 169 -7.73 29.07 -15.12
C ARG A 169 -6.44 29.45 -14.42
N ILE A 170 -5.57 28.52 -14.08
CA ILE A 170 -4.28 28.86 -13.48
C ILE A 170 -3.33 29.30 -14.61
N PRO A 171 -2.76 30.51 -14.56
CA PRO A 171 -1.75 30.92 -15.53
C PRO A 171 -0.52 30.02 -15.41
N GLU A 172 0.10 29.64 -16.54
CA GLU A 172 1.32 28.83 -16.58
C GLU A 172 2.41 29.36 -15.64
N ALA A 173 2.66 30.68 -15.65
CA ALA A 173 3.63 31.34 -14.76
C ALA A 173 3.26 31.32 -13.26
N ALA A 174 2.10 30.79 -12.88
CA ALA A 174 1.62 30.66 -11.51
C ALA A 174 1.40 29.20 -11.10
N LEU A 175 1.69 28.24 -11.97
CA LEU A 175 1.34 26.84 -11.76
C LEU A 175 2.10 26.25 -10.57
N ASP A 176 3.41 26.52 -10.46
CA ASP A 176 4.22 26.15 -9.28
C ASP A 176 3.58 26.64 -7.97
N TYR A 177 3.17 27.91 -7.93
CA TYR A 177 2.51 28.48 -6.74
C TYR A 177 1.19 27.77 -6.43
N ALA A 178 0.39 27.46 -7.45
CA ALA A 178 -0.87 26.77 -7.26
C ALA A 178 -0.66 25.34 -6.74
N THR A 179 0.30 24.61 -7.31
CA THR A 179 0.62 23.23 -6.92
C THR A 179 1.17 23.16 -5.49
N ASP A 180 2.10 24.05 -5.12
CA ASP A 180 2.62 24.14 -3.75
C ASP A 180 1.54 24.49 -2.73
N LEU A 181 0.68 25.47 -3.06
CA LEU A 181 -0.43 25.85 -2.20
C LEU A 181 -1.45 24.72 -2.05
N LEU A 182 -1.75 23.98 -3.13
CA LEU A 182 -2.64 22.82 -3.08
C LEU A 182 -2.07 21.73 -2.16
N ASN A 183 -0.78 21.42 -2.30
CA ASN A 183 -0.10 20.45 -1.45
C ASN A 183 -0.13 20.88 0.03
N TRP A 184 0.35 22.09 0.33
CA TRP A 184 0.40 22.59 1.71
C TRP A 184 -0.97 22.69 2.36
N THR A 185 -1.99 23.11 1.60
CA THR A 185 -3.36 23.21 2.11
C THR A 185 -3.91 21.82 2.41
N THR A 186 -3.70 20.85 1.51
CA THR A 186 -4.19 19.48 1.70
C THR A 186 -3.56 18.83 2.92
N SER A 187 -2.24 18.96 3.10
CA SER A 187 -1.53 18.41 4.27
C SER A 187 -1.89 19.09 5.61
N ASN A 188 -2.60 20.22 5.56
CA ASN A 188 -3.04 20.98 6.73
C ASN A 188 -4.55 20.87 7.01
N LEU A 189 -5.29 20.06 6.25
CA LEU A 189 -6.69 19.79 6.54
C LEU A 189 -6.81 19.11 7.91
N THR A 190 -7.84 19.47 8.66
CA THR A 190 -8.20 18.72 9.88
C THR A 190 -8.78 17.36 9.50
N ASP A 191 -8.75 16.39 10.42
CA ASP A 191 -9.36 15.07 10.21
C ASP A 191 -10.82 15.15 9.73
N ASP A 192 -11.61 16.07 10.30
CA ASP A 192 -13.00 16.29 9.90
C ASP A 192 -13.12 16.83 8.47
N GLN A 193 -12.26 17.78 8.09
CA GLN A 193 -12.24 18.34 6.74
C GLN A 193 -11.77 17.31 5.72
N PHE A 194 -10.76 16.51 6.05
CA PHE A 194 -10.22 15.47 5.18
C PHE A 194 -11.29 14.44 4.77
N LYS A 195 -12.26 14.21 5.66
CA LYS A 195 -13.32 13.22 5.52
C LYS A 195 -14.65 13.77 5.03
N ASP A 196 -14.75 15.06 4.73
CA ASP A 196 -16.00 15.65 4.26
C ASP A 196 -16.26 15.42 2.76
N GLU A 197 -17.43 15.86 2.26
CA GLU A 197 -17.78 15.78 0.84
C GLU A 197 -16.94 16.73 -0.02
N VAL A 198 -16.44 17.84 0.53
CA VAL A 198 -15.63 18.78 -0.23
C VAL A 198 -14.28 18.15 -0.58
N SER A 199 -13.64 17.43 0.34
CA SER A 199 -12.41 16.69 0.09
C SER A 199 -12.60 15.58 -0.96
N LEU A 200 -13.74 14.89 -0.93
CA LEU A 200 -14.05 13.90 -1.96
C LEU A 200 -14.20 14.55 -3.34
N GLU A 201 -14.89 15.69 -3.46
CA GLU A 201 -15.00 16.42 -4.73
C GLU A 201 -13.67 17.05 -5.19
N THR A 202 -12.85 17.55 -4.26
CA THR A 202 -11.49 18.03 -4.54
C THR A 202 -10.62 16.90 -5.09
N PHE A 203 -10.68 15.71 -4.49
CA PHE A 203 -9.96 14.52 -4.96
C PHE A 203 -10.40 14.11 -6.38
N LYS A 204 -11.71 14.06 -6.64
CA LYS A 204 -12.26 13.76 -7.98
C LYS A 204 -11.76 14.74 -9.03
N SER A 205 -11.79 16.02 -8.67
CA SER A 205 -11.34 17.12 -9.53
C SER A 205 -9.84 16.99 -9.83
N LEU A 206 -9.02 16.69 -8.82
CA LEU A 206 -7.58 16.53 -8.98
C LEU A 206 -7.24 15.28 -9.79
N LEU A 207 -7.96 14.17 -9.59
CA LEU A 207 -7.82 12.95 -10.39
C LEU A 207 -8.09 13.23 -11.87
N ASN A 208 -9.12 14.03 -12.17
CA ASN A 208 -9.40 14.46 -13.54
C ASN A 208 -8.25 15.32 -14.12
N VAL A 209 -7.67 16.23 -13.33
CA VAL A 209 -6.50 17.00 -13.76
C VAL A 209 -5.31 16.09 -14.05
N ALA A 210 -5.01 15.15 -13.14
CA ALA A 210 -3.90 14.20 -13.30
C ALA A 210 -4.05 13.35 -14.58
N LEU A 211 -5.28 12.93 -14.92
CA LEU A 211 -5.60 12.16 -16.14
C LEU A 211 -5.56 13.00 -17.43
N GLN A 212 -5.69 14.33 -17.35
CA GLN A 212 -5.63 15.21 -18.53
C GLN A 212 -4.21 15.55 -18.97
N TYR A 213 -3.23 15.22 -18.13
CA TYR A 213 -1.79 15.29 -18.38
C TYR A 213 -1.21 16.71 -18.49
N ASP A 214 -0.29 17.00 -17.57
CA ASP A 214 0.70 18.09 -17.64
C ASP A 214 2.05 17.53 -17.19
N GLU A 215 3.11 17.67 -17.98
CA GLU A 215 4.41 17.03 -17.70
C GLU A 215 5.06 17.55 -16.42
N ASP A 216 4.89 18.84 -16.14
CA ASP A 216 5.71 19.54 -15.16
C ASP A 216 5.27 19.31 -13.71
N HIS A 217 3.97 19.06 -13.46
CA HIS A 217 3.39 18.92 -12.10
C HIS A 217 2.65 17.60 -11.84
N HIS A 218 2.73 16.65 -12.78
CA HIS A 218 2.02 15.38 -12.66
C HIS A 218 2.40 14.60 -11.38
N LEU A 219 3.68 14.61 -10.99
CA LEU A 219 4.16 13.89 -9.81
C LEU A 219 3.55 14.46 -8.52
N GLU A 220 3.44 15.78 -8.42
CA GLU A 220 2.85 16.48 -7.29
C GLU A 220 1.35 16.18 -7.18
N TYR A 221 0.63 16.14 -8.30
CA TYR A 221 -0.79 15.75 -8.31
C TYR A 221 -0.97 14.31 -7.83
N VAL A 222 -0.15 13.38 -8.32
CA VAL A 222 -0.17 11.97 -7.86
C VAL A 222 0.17 11.89 -6.37
N ALA A 223 1.16 12.64 -5.88
CA ALA A 223 1.52 12.67 -4.47
C ALA A 223 0.36 13.12 -3.56
N ILE A 224 -0.39 14.14 -3.98
CA ILE A 224 -1.55 14.63 -3.24
C ILE A 224 -2.69 13.60 -3.27
N LEU A 225 -2.94 12.94 -4.41
CA LEU A 225 -3.92 11.84 -4.50
C LEU A 225 -3.54 10.67 -3.59
N VAL A 226 -2.27 10.28 -3.59
CA VAL A 226 -1.73 9.24 -2.71
C VAL A 226 -1.91 9.63 -1.24
N HIS A 227 -1.68 10.89 -0.88
CA HIS A 227 -1.91 11.38 0.49
C HIS A 227 -3.37 11.21 0.93
N TYR A 228 -4.35 11.53 0.07
CA TYR A 228 -5.77 11.23 0.35
C TYR A 228 -6.03 9.74 0.57
N LEU A 229 -5.46 8.89 -0.28
CA LEU A 229 -5.67 7.45 -0.26
C LEU A 229 -5.04 6.76 0.95
N GLN A 230 -4.13 7.40 1.70
CA GLN A 230 -3.54 6.83 2.92
C GLN A 230 -4.57 6.62 4.04
N ASP A 231 -5.70 7.35 4.04
CA ASP A 231 -6.75 7.20 5.05
C ASP A 231 -7.72 6.04 4.71
N PRO A 232 -7.88 5.02 5.58
CA PRO A 232 -8.74 3.87 5.30
C PRO A 232 -10.24 4.19 5.18
N GLU A 233 -10.72 5.27 5.78
CA GLU A 233 -12.12 5.70 5.64
C GLU A 233 -12.34 6.37 4.28
N PHE A 234 -11.36 7.14 3.82
CA PHE A 234 -11.35 7.70 2.47
C PHE A 234 -11.27 6.60 1.40
N GLN A 235 -10.47 5.55 1.61
CA GLN A 235 -10.42 4.36 0.73
C GLN A 235 -11.80 3.71 0.53
N GLN A 236 -12.63 3.64 1.57
CA GLN A 236 -14.00 3.12 1.46
C GLN A 236 -14.89 4.03 0.61
N ARG A 237 -14.72 5.36 0.70
CA ARG A 237 -15.52 6.33 -0.07
C ARG A 237 -15.16 6.35 -1.55
N ILE A 238 -13.89 6.07 -1.90
CA ILE A 238 -13.45 6.01 -3.31
C ILE A 238 -13.72 4.66 -3.98
N ALA A 239 -14.14 3.63 -3.23
CA ALA A 239 -14.50 2.30 -3.74
C ALA A 239 -15.84 2.31 -4.51
N THR A 240 -15.94 3.17 -5.51
CA THR A 240 -17.05 3.27 -6.47
C THR A 240 -16.54 2.90 -7.86
N PRO A 241 -17.39 2.32 -8.74
CA PRO A 241 -16.93 1.82 -10.04
C PRO A 241 -16.19 2.84 -10.90
N LYS A 242 -16.65 4.10 -10.93
CA LYS A 242 -16.05 5.15 -11.75
C LYS A 242 -14.69 5.61 -11.19
N LEU A 243 -14.62 5.93 -9.90
CA LEU A 243 -13.38 6.42 -9.30
C LEU A 243 -12.28 5.38 -9.30
N LEU A 244 -12.63 4.12 -9.06
CA LEU A 244 -11.65 3.06 -9.07
C LEU A 244 -11.13 2.78 -10.49
N ASP A 245 -11.98 2.86 -11.52
CA ASP A 245 -11.52 2.75 -12.92
C ASP A 245 -10.59 3.92 -13.30
N ASP A 246 -10.91 5.13 -12.87
CA ASP A 246 -10.08 6.33 -13.10
C ASP A 246 -8.72 6.22 -12.39
N LEU A 247 -8.68 5.72 -11.15
CA LEU A 247 -7.43 5.50 -10.42
C LEU A 247 -6.59 4.36 -11.00
N VAL A 248 -7.22 3.27 -11.44
CA VAL A 248 -6.51 2.19 -12.15
C VAL A 248 -5.97 2.70 -13.49
N THR A 249 -6.71 3.56 -14.18
CA THR A 249 -6.24 4.21 -15.41
C THR A 249 -5.02 5.09 -15.13
N LEU A 250 -5.09 5.95 -14.11
CA LEU A 250 -3.96 6.78 -13.66
C LEU A 250 -2.74 5.93 -13.31
N MET A 251 -2.93 4.83 -12.56
CA MET A 251 -1.84 3.91 -12.20
C MET A 251 -1.17 3.31 -13.44
N LEU A 252 -1.95 2.88 -14.43
CA LEU A 252 -1.42 2.29 -15.67
C LEU A 252 -0.70 3.32 -16.54
N GLU A 253 -1.23 4.55 -16.64
CA GLU A 253 -0.58 5.66 -17.34
C GLU A 253 0.71 6.07 -16.64
N PHE A 254 0.73 6.10 -15.30
CA PHE A 254 1.91 6.43 -14.54
C PHE A 254 3.01 5.36 -14.66
N GLU A 255 2.62 4.07 -14.60
CA GLU A 255 3.53 2.95 -14.87
C GLU A 255 4.13 2.99 -16.27
N ALA A 256 3.37 3.37 -17.29
CA ALA A 256 3.84 3.42 -18.68
C ALA A 256 4.95 4.46 -18.92
N ARG A 257 5.21 5.34 -17.96
CA ARG A 257 6.24 6.39 -18.02
C ARG A 257 7.56 5.99 -17.37
N LEU A 258 7.59 4.86 -16.67
CA LEU A 258 8.78 4.40 -15.97
C LEU A 258 9.82 3.83 -16.93
N GLU A 259 11.09 4.08 -16.63
CA GLU A 259 12.18 3.40 -17.30
C GLU A 259 12.32 1.96 -16.76
N PRO A 260 12.96 1.04 -17.52
CA PRO A 260 13.14 -0.35 -17.08
C PRO A 260 13.77 -0.52 -15.69
N GLU A 261 14.70 0.37 -15.32
CA GLU A 261 15.37 0.35 -14.01
C GLU A 261 14.40 0.72 -12.87
N ASP A 262 13.51 1.70 -13.12
CA ASP A 262 12.48 2.11 -12.16
C ASP A 262 11.45 0.99 -11.94
N ILE A 263 11.08 0.27 -13.00
CA ILE A 263 10.13 -0.85 -12.92
C ILE A 263 10.64 -1.91 -11.93
N ASP A 264 11.93 -2.25 -12.03
CA ASP A 264 12.56 -3.20 -11.13
C ASP A 264 12.60 -2.66 -9.69
N ALA A 265 12.89 -1.37 -9.50
CA ALA A 265 12.88 -0.73 -8.19
C ALA A 265 11.48 -0.72 -7.55
N VAL A 266 10.40 -0.55 -8.33
CA VAL A 266 9.02 -0.63 -7.82
C VAL A 266 8.71 -2.05 -7.31
N PHE A 267 9.16 -3.10 -8.00
CA PHE A 267 8.99 -4.47 -7.51
C PHE A 267 9.69 -4.73 -6.19
N GLU A 268 10.91 -4.20 -6.02
CA GLU A 268 11.65 -4.30 -4.77
C GLU A 268 10.98 -3.51 -3.63
N GLU A 269 10.44 -2.32 -3.92
CA GLU A 269 9.72 -1.53 -2.92
C GLU A 269 8.42 -2.20 -2.47
N LEU A 270 7.74 -2.93 -3.36
CA LEU A 270 6.54 -3.70 -3.08
C LEU A 270 6.81 -5.07 -2.42
N ALA A 271 8.07 -5.48 -2.26
CA ALA A 271 8.40 -6.78 -1.69
C ALA A 271 8.00 -6.89 -0.21
N THR A 272 7.43 -8.03 0.17
CA THR A 272 6.98 -8.29 1.55
C THR A 272 8.13 -8.44 2.54
N SER A 273 9.27 -8.97 2.09
CA SER A 273 10.49 -9.02 2.89
C SER A 273 11.52 -8.05 2.33
N LYS A 274 11.86 -7.02 3.09
CA LYS A 274 13.02 -6.18 2.82
C LYS A 274 14.24 -6.82 3.51
N ASN A 275 15.25 -7.20 2.74
CA ASN A 275 16.58 -7.56 3.26
C ASN A 275 17.21 -6.35 3.97
N ALA A 276 18.15 -6.60 4.91
CA ALA A 276 18.88 -5.52 5.59
C ALA A 276 19.69 -4.62 4.62
N ASP A 277 20.01 -5.14 3.44
CA ASP A 277 20.73 -4.44 2.36
C ASP A 277 19.81 -3.84 1.28
N THR A 278 18.48 -3.96 1.42
CA THR A 278 17.54 -3.39 0.43
C THR A 278 17.57 -1.88 0.56
N VAL A 279 18.16 -1.22 -0.43
CA VAL A 279 18.12 0.23 -0.55
C VAL A 279 16.70 0.58 -0.99
N THR A 280 15.95 1.27 -0.13
CA THR A 280 14.71 1.93 -0.56
C THR A 280 15.07 2.94 -1.63
N SER A 281 14.37 2.89 -2.75
CA SER A 281 14.51 3.89 -3.81
C SER A 281 14.24 5.28 -3.25
N ASP A 282 15.10 6.24 -3.57
CA ASP A 282 14.88 7.67 -3.24
C ASP A 282 14.15 8.39 -4.38
N GLU A 283 13.88 7.70 -5.49
CA GLU A 283 13.17 8.20 -6.66
C GLU A 283 11.67 8.34 -6.38
N ALA A 284 11.17 9.58 -6.37
CA ALA A 284 9.77 9.89 -6.06
C ALA A 284 8.75 9.11 -6.92
N GLN A 285 9.04 8.90 -8.20
CA GLN A 285 8.15 8.16 -9.10
C GLN A 285 7.97 6.69 -8.71
N VAL A 286 9.06 6.04 -8.27
CA VAL A 286 9.06 4.64 -7.81
C VAL A 286 8.23 4.53 -6.53
N LEU A 287 8.51 5.41 -5.56
CA LEU A 287 7.81 5.44 -4.28
C LEU A 287 6.31 5.71 -4.45
N LEU A 288 5.94 6.68 -5.30
CA LEU A 288 4.55 7.04 -5.55
C LEU A 288 3.78 5.92 -6.26
N LEU A 289 4.39 5.24 -7.25
CA LEU A 289 3.71 4.13 -7.92
C LEU A 289 3.53 2.93 -6.98
N ALA A 290 4.56 2.59 -6.20
CA ALA A 290 4.46 1.54 -5.19
C ALA A 290 3.35 1.83 -4.16
N GLN A 291 3.28 3.09 -3.67
CA GLN A 291 2.20 3.52 -2.78
C GLN A 291 0.83 3.44 -3.47
N LEU A 292 0.69 3.91 -4.71
CA LEU A 292 -0.58 3.85 -5.43
C LEU A 292 -1.06 2.39 -5.61
N ILE A 293 -0.16 1.48 -6.00
CA ILE A 293 -0.46 0.04 -6.10
C ILE A 293 -0.92 -0.53 -4.75
N GLY A 294 -0.20 -0.20 -3.68
CA GLY A 294 -0.52 -0.65 -2.33
C GLY A 294 -1.87 -0.13 -1.83
N LEU A 295 -2.18 1.14 -2.09
CA LEU A 295 -3.41 1.80 -1.65
C LEU A 295 -4.64 1.33 -2.44
N LEU A 296 -4.51 1.08 -3.75
CA LEU A 296 -5.58 0.46 -4.54
C LEU A 296 -5.85 -0.99 -4.11
N SER A 297 -4.77 -1.72 -3.81
CA SER A 297 -4.86 -3.06 -3.23
C SER A 297 -5.59 -3.04 -1.88
N ALA A 298 -5.27 -2.08 -1.00
CA ALA A 298 -5.94 -1.88 0.29
C ALA A 298 -7.43 -1.51 0.13
N ALA A 299 -7.75 -0.60 -0.79
CA ALA A 299 -9.14 -0.23 -1.09
C ALA A 299 -9.98 -1.44 -1.51
N SER A 300 -9.38 -2.39 -2.26
CA SER A 300 -10.06 -3.63 -2.66
C SER A 300 -10.27 -4.65 -1.55
N ALA A 301 -9.59 -4.50 -0.40
CA ALA A 301 -9.77 -5.37 0.76
C ALA A 301 -10.92 -4.91 1.68
N THR A 302 -11.61 -3.81 1.32
CA THR A 302 -12.72 -3.26 2.12
C THR A 302 -14.05 -3.98 1.85
N ASP A 303 -14.93 -4.00 2.86
CA ASP A 303 -16.29 -4.56 2.71
C ASP A 303 -17.10 -3.81 1.64
N VAL A 304 -16.87 -2.49 1.49
CA VAL A 304 -17.53 -1.66 0.48
C VAL A 304 -17.16 -2.10 -0.94
N PHE A 305 -15.89 -2.46 -1.16
CA PHE A 305 -15.47 -3.02 -2.45
C PHE A 305 -16.19 -4.34 -2.73
N ALA A 306 -16.23 -5.27 -1.78
CA ALA A 306 -16.92 -6.55 -1.95
C ALA A 306 -18.42 -6.39 -2.25
N GLN A 307 -19.06 -5.31 -1.79
CA GLN A 307 -20.47 -5.01 -2.04
C GLN A 307 -20.71 -4.35 -3.42
N ASN A 308 -19.77 -3.52 -3.88
CA ASN A 308 -19.94 -2.69 -5.07
C ASN A 308 -19.39 -3.34 -6.35
N PHE A 309 -18.52 -4.35 -6.23
CA PHE A 309 -17.81 -4.95 -7.35
C PHE A 309 -18.07 -6.44 -7.49
N ASN A 310 -17.99 -6.92 -8.73
CA ASN A 310 -17.95 -8.34 -9.06
C ASN A 310 -17.02 -8.55 -10.25
N VAL A 311 -16.84 -9.81 -10.65
CA VAL A 311 -15.93 -10.20 -11.74
C VAL A 311 -16.26 -9.58 -13.11
N ARG A 312 -17.45 -9.00 -13.29
CA ARG A 312 -17.90 -8.33 -14.52
C ARG A 312 -17.89 -6.80 -14.41
N SER A 313 -17.39 -6.25 -13.31
CA SER A 313 -17.23 -4.81 -13.19
C SER A 313 -16.17 -4.33 -14.20
N PRO A 314 -16.39 -3.22 -14.94
CA PRO A 314 -15.47 -2.80 -16.02
C PRO A 314 -14.01 -2.63 -15.59
N VAL A 315 -13.76 -2.08 -14.40
CA VAL A 315 -12.39 -1.96 -13.85
C VAL A 315 -11.75 -3.33 -13.60
N ILE A 316 -12.55 -4.33 -13.23
CA ILE A 316 -12.09 -5.70 -12.98
C ILE A 316 -11.78 -6.39 -14.30
N GLU A 317 -12.59 -6.19 -15.33
CA GLU A 317 -12.30 -6.69 -16.69
C GLU A 317 -11.01 -6.08 -17.25
N ARG A 318 -10.71 -4.81 -16.93
CA ARG A 318 -9.44 -4.15 -17.29
C ARG A 318 -8.25 -4.81 -16.59
N LEU A 319 -8.36 -5.07 -15.29
CA LEU A 319 -7.31 -5.75 -14.52
C LEU A 319 -7.14 -7.22 -14.97
N GLU A 320 -8.24 -7.91 -15.29
CA GLU A 320 -8.22 -9.24 -15.91
C GLU A 320 -7.50 -9.22 -17.26
N ALA A 321 -7.74 -8.21 -18.11
CA ALA A 321 -7.03 -8.07 -19.37
C ALA A 321 -5.51 -7.88 -19.15
N LYS A 322 -5.11 -7.15 -18.10
CA LYS A 322 -3.70 -7.04 -17.68
C LYS A 322 -3.13 -8.41 -17.25
N LEU A 323 -3.87 -9.21 -16.48
CA LEU A 323 -3.46 -10.58 -16.11
C LEU A 323 -3.32 -11.53 -17.32
N ARG A 324 -4.09 -11.27 -18.40
CA ARG A 324 -4.02 -12.06 -19.64
C ARG A 324 -2.87 -11.66 -20.58
N ALA A 325 -2.18 -10.56 -20.31
CA ALA A 325 -1.03 -10.14 -21.10
C ALA A 325 0.07 -11.22 -21.08
N PRO A 326 0.96 -11.24 -22.10
CA PRO A 326 2.18 -12.07 -22.08
C PRO A 326 2.99 -11.87 -20.79
N TRP A 327 3.57 -12.95 -20.23
CA TRP A 327 4.21 -12.91 -18.91
C TRP A 327 5.44 -12.00 -18.86
N ASP A 328 6.15 -11.92 -19.98
CA ASP A 328 7.30 -11.03 -20.22
C ASP A 328 6.90 -9.55 -20.21
N SER A 329 5.59 -9.29 -20.26
CA SER A 329 4.97 -7.98 -20.04
C SER A 329 4.37 -7.85 -18.64
N ALA A 330 4.86 -8.60 -17.63
CA ALA A 330 4.42 -8.41 -16.25
C ALA A 330 5.09 -7.16 -15.66
N TYR A 331 4.26 -6.16 -15.36
CA TYR A 331 4.66 -4.91 -14.72
C TYR A 331 4.14 -4.85 -13.27
N PRO A 332 4.59 -3.89 -12.44
CA PRO A 332 4.14 -3.76 -11.06
C PRO A 332 2.62 -3.73 -10.88
N SER A 333 1.87 -3.15 -11.81
CA SER A 333 0.39 -3.14 -11.82
C SER A 333 -0.23 -4.53 -11.89
N THR A 334 0.50 -5.55 -12.35
CA THR A 334 0.07 -6.96 -12.28
C THR A 334 -0.11 -7.40 -10.82
N ILE A 335 0.64 -6.85 -9.87
CA ILE A 335 0.44 -7.08 -8.42
C ILE A 335 -0.94 -6.57 -8.01
N CYS A 336 -1.27 -5.33 -8.38
CA CYS A 336 -2.57 -4.72 -8.11
C CYS A 336 -3.69 -5.58 -8.71
N ALA A 337 -3.53 -6.04 -9.95
CA ALA A 337 -4.50 -6.92 -10.60
C ALA A 337 -4.68 -8.26 -9.86
N CYS A 338 -3.59 -8.92 -9.44
CA CYS A 338 -3.66 -10.14 -8.64
C CYS A 338 -4.45 -9.93 -7.34
N VAL A 339 -4.17 -8.84 -6.62
CA VAL A 339 -4.81 -8.57 -5.33
C VAL A 339 -6.27 -8.18 -5.50
N MET A 340 -6.59 -7.21 -6.36
CA MET A 340 -7.95 -6.71 -6.52
C MET A 340 -8.90 -7.75 -7.11
N VAL A 341 -8.45 -8.53 -8.10
CA VAL A 341 -9.27 -9.62 -8.66
C VAL A 341 -9.36 -10.77 -7.66
N GLY A 342 -8.26 -11.08 -6.96
CA GLY A 342 -8.24 -12.12 -5.92
C GLY A 342 -9.17 -11.82 -4.74
N ASN A 343 -9.34 -10.57 -4.36
CA ASN A 343 -10.28 -10.14 -3.31
C ASN A 343 -11.76 -10.33 -3.71
N LEU A 344 -12.07 -10.64 -4.97
CA LEU A 344 -13.41 -11.04 -5.40
C LEU A 344 -13.65 -12.55 -5.28
N ALA A 345 -12.62 -13.35 -4.99
CA ALA A 345 -12.69 -14.80 -4.82
C ALA A 345 -13.28 -15.19 -3.44
N MET A 346 -14.50 -14.71 -3.18
CA MET A 346 -15.16 -14.72 -1.87
C MET A 346 -16.09 -15.92 -1.64
N SER A 347 -16.30 -16.75 -2.65
CA SER A 347 -17.17 -17.94 -2.59
C SER A 347 -16.66 -19.05 -3.49
N ASP A 348 -17.07 -20.29 -3.22
CA ASP A 348 -16.68 -21.44 -4.04
C ASP A 348 -17.16 -21.27 -5.48
N GLU A 349 -18.37 -20.74 -5.69
CA GLU A 349 -18.94 -20.50 -7.01
C GLU A 349 -18.07 -19.54 -7.83
N VAL A 350 -17.69 -18.40 -7.26
CA VAL A 350 -16.84 -17.41 -7.94
C VAL A 350 -15.46 -17.98 -8.25
N CYS A 351 -14.84 -18.68 -7.29
CA CYS A 351 -13.56 -19.35 -7.50
C CYS A 351 -13.63 -20.42 -8.60
N ILE A 352 -14.74 -21.16 -8.69
CA ILE A 352 -14.96 -22.16 -9.75
C ILE A 352 -15.10 -21.47 -11.11
N ASP A 353 -15.84 -20.37 -11.21
CA ASP A 353 -15.99 -19.60 -12.45
C ASP A 353 -14.65 -19.00 -12.90
N MET A 354 -13.85 -18.47 -11.97
CA MET A 354 -12.51 -17.94 -12.25
C MET A 354 -11.56 -19.01 -12.84
N VAL A 355 -11.72 -20.27 -12.44
CA VAL A 355 -10.93 -21.39 -12.98
C VAL A 355 -11.52 -21.90 -14.29
N LYS A 356 -12.81 -22.27 -14.31
CA LYS A 356 -13.42 -23.03 -15.40
C LYS A 356 -13.91 -22.17 -16.57
N ILE A 357 -14.26 -20.91 -16.32
CA ILE A 357 -14.81 -20.00 -17.34
C ILE A 357 -13.76 -18.97 -17.72
N MET A 358 -13.14 -18.32 -16.74
CA MET A 358 -12.21 -17.22 -16.98
C MET A 358 -10.75 -17.68 -17.23
N GLU A 359 -10.43 -18.93 -16.86
CA GLU A 359 -9.11 -19.56 -16.99
C GLU A 359 -7.97 -18.75 -16.35
N LEU A 360 -8.25 -17.99 -15.29
CA LEU A 360 -7.26 -17.12 -14.64
C LEU A 360 -6.08 -17.91 -14.07
N HIS A 361 -6.34 -19.15 -13.63
CA HIS A 361 -5.33 -20.06 -13.11
C HIS A 361 -4.18 -20.32 -14.10
N VAL A 362 -4.45 -20.35 -15.40
CA VAL A 362 -3.42 -20.61 -16.42
C VAL A 362 -2.34 -19.54 -16.37
N ARG A 363 -2.73 -18.26 -16.30
CA ARG A 363 -1.79 -17.13 -16.26
C ARG A 363 -1.07 -17.02 -14.93
N LEU A 364 -1.79 -17.25 -13.84
CA LEU A 364 -1.19 -17.28 -12.51
C LEU A 364 -0.11 -18.37 -12.41
N ILE A 365 -0.36 -19.60 -12.90
CA ILE A 365 0.64 -20.68 -12.91
C ILE A 365 1.88 -20.29 -13.72
N VAL A 366 1.72 -19.61 -14.86
CA VAL A 366 2.87 -19.12 -15.65
C VAL A 366 3.70 -18.12 -14.84
N ILE A 367 3.06 -17.17 -14.14
CA ILE A 367 3.76 -16.22 -13.27
C ILE A 367 4.54 -16.97 -12.17
N LEU A 368 3.91 -17.94 -11.50
CA LEU A 368 4.53 -18.74 -10.43
C LEU A 368 5.71 -19.58 -10.94
N LYS A 369 5.66 -20.06 -12.19
CA LYS A 369 6.75 -20.84 -12.82
C LYS A 369 7.90 -19.99 -13.37
N LYS A 370 7.67 -18.73 -13.74
CA LYS A 370 8.65 -17.93 -14.52
C LYS A 370 9.16 -16.68 -13.82
N SER A 371 8.40 -16.08 -12.91
CA SER A 371 8.82 -14.86 -12.21
C SER A 371 9.87 -15.15 -11.13
N ASN A 372 10.77 -14.19 -10.94
CA ASN A 372 11.71 -14.12 -9.82
C ASN A 372 11.44 -12.92 -8.90
N LYS A 373 10.38 -12.16 -9.15
CA LYS A 373 10.02 -10.96 -8.37
C LYS A 373 9.19 -11.38 -7.15
N PRO A 374 9.69 -11.26 -5.91
CA PRO A 374 9.01 -11.78 -4.73
C PRO A 374 7.62 -11.18 -4.51
N ALA A 375 7.46 -9.87 -4.69
CA ALA A 375 6.18 -9.17 -4.57
C ALA A 375 5.10 -9.74 -5.51
N LEU A 376 5.46 -9.97 -6.78
CA LEU A 376 4.56 -10.53 -7.78
C LEU A 376 4.22 -11.99 -7.50
N LEU A 377 5.21 -12.80 -7.13
CA LEU A 377 4.99 -14.19 -6.75
C LEU A 377 4.07 -14.30 -5.53
N TYR A 378 4.28 -13.47 -4.51
CA TYR A 378 3.45 -13.45 -3.32
C TYR A 378 1.99 -13.07 -3.63
N ALA A 379 1.77 -12.01 -4.42
CA ALA A 379 0.43 -11.60 -4.82
C ALA A 379 -0.28 -12.65 -5.70
N ALA A 380 0.41 -13.21 -6.70
CA ALA A 380 -0.14 -14.26 -7.56
C ALA A 380 -0.45 -15.54 -6.78
N ALA A 381 0.42 -15.92 -5.82
CA ALA A 381 0.22 -17.09 -4.97
C ALA A 381 -0.95 -16.88 -4.00
N GLY A 382 -1.09 -15.68 -3.43
CA GLY A 382 -2.23 -15.30 -2.60
C GLY A 382 -3.55 -15.47 -3.37
N PHE A 383 -3.62 -14.96 -4.60
CA PHE A 383 -4.80 -15.16 -5.46
C PHE A 383 -5.01 -16.65 -5.80
N MET A 384 -3.98 -17.35 -6.28
CA MET A 384 -4.08 -18.78 -6.60
C MET A 384 -4.54 -19.62 -5.40
N ARG A 385 -4.11 -19.28 -4.18
CA ARG A 385 -4.55 -19.95 -2.96
C ARG A 385 -6.06 -19.87 -2.77
N HIS A 386 -6.70 -18.75 -3.09
CA HIS A 386 -8.17 -18.67 -3.08
C HIS A 386 -8.80 -19.70 -4.03
N LEU A 387 -8.23 -19.88 -5.21
CA LEU A 387 -8.72 -20.83 -6.22
C LEU A 387 -8.55 -22.30 -5.79
N THR A 388 -7.67 -22.60 -4.82
CA THR A 388 -7.46 -23.96 -4.28
C THR A 388 -8.47 -24.40 -3.23
N PHE A 389 -9.26 -23.47 -2.66
CA PHE A 389 -10.24 -23.81 -1.62
C PHE A 389 -11.36 -24.71 -2.14
N PRO A 390 -12.02 -24.43 -3.27
CA PRO A 390 -13.09 -25.28 -3.78
C PRO A 390 -12.54 -26.64 -4.19
N GLU A 391 -13.15 -27.71 -3.68
CA GLU A 391 -12.75 -29.08 -4.01
C GLU A 391 -12.83 -29.36 -5.52
N ALA A 392 -13.83 -28.78 -6.19
CA ALA A 392 -14.06 -28.91 -7.63
C ALA A 392 -12.95 -28.32 -8.52
N ASN A 393 -12.05 -27.49 -7.96
CA ASN A 393 -10.92 -26.91 -8.69
C ASN A 393 -9.64 -27.73 -8.53
N ARG A 394 -9.46 -28.46 -7.42
CA ARG A 394 -8.15 -29.02 -7.01
C ARG A 394 -7.52 -29.92 -8.07
N ALA A 395 -8.29 -30.82 -8.67
CA ALA A 395 -7.78 -31.71 -9.73
C ALA A 395 -7.37 -30.93 -10.99
N LEU A 396 -8.21 -30.00 -11.43
CA LEU A 396 -7.94 -29.15 -12.59
C LEU A 396 -6.69 -28.28 -12.39
N LEU A 397 -6.50 -27.73 -11.19
CA LEU A 397 -5.32 -26.93 -10.87
C LEU A 397 -4.04 -27.78 -10.86
N ALA A 398 -4.12 -29.01 -10.35
CA ALA A 398 -3.00 -29.95 -10.41
C ALA A 398 -2.67 -30.33 -11.86
N ASP A 399 -3.68 -30.63 -12.69
CA ASP A 399 -3.50 -30.93 -14.12
C ASP A 399 -2.92 -29.75 -14.91
N ALA A 400 -3.23 -28.51 -14.51
CA ALA A 400 -2.66 -27.31 -15.09
C ALA A 400 -1.19 -27.05 -14.68
N GLY A 401 -0.63 -27.88 -13.80
CA GLY A 401 0.77 -27.83 -13.38
C GLY A 401 1.05 -26.93 -12.18
N LEU A 402 0.06 -26.72 -11.30
CA LEU A 402 0.24 -25.90 -10.09
C LEU A 402 1.19 -26.56 -9.07
N MET A 403 1.26 -27.90 -9.01
CA MET A 403 2.12 -28.58 -8.03
C MET A 403 3.60 -28.31 -8.32
N GLU A 404 4.01 -28.41 -9.58
CA GLU A 404 5.37 -28.12 -10.04
C GLU A 404 5.71 -26.64 -9.84
N ALA A 405 4.73 -25.75 -10.04
CA ALA A 405 4.89 -24.33 -9.74
C ALA A 405 5.17 -24.11 -8.23
N CYS A 406 4.43 -24.79 -7.35
CA CYS A 406 4.68 -24.76 -5.92
C CYS A 406 6.06 -25.33 -5.57
N CYS A 407 6.47 -26.46 -6.16
CA CYS A 407 7.79 -27.07 -5.92
C CYS A 407 8.94 -26.12 -6.24
N ARG A 408 8.85 -25.41 -7.37
CA ARG A 408 9.80 -24.36 -7.74
C ARG A 408 9.80 -23.22 -6.71
N MET A 409 8.62 -22.77 -6.26
CA MET A 409 8.55 -21.70 -5.28
C MET A 409 9.15 -22.07 -3.92
N LEU A 410 9.10 -23.35 -3.54
CA LEU A 410 9.66 -23.82 -2.26
C LEU A 410 11.19 -23.65 -2.16
N VAL A 411 11.90 -23.61 -3.30
CA VAL A 411 13.37 -23.41 -3.34
C VAL A 411 13.78 -21.94 -3.44
N LEU A 412 12.83 -21.00 -3.51
CA LEU A 412 13.14 -19.57 -3.55
C LEU A 412 13.53 -19.04 -2.17
N ASP A 413 14.24 -17.91 -2.16
CA ASP A 413 14.78 -17.30 -0.94
C ASP A 413 13.73 -16.67 -0.02
N ASP A 414 12.63 -16.16 -0.56
CA ASP A 414 11.62 -15.40 0.19
C ASP A 414 10.71 -16.34 1.02
N PRO A 415 10.72 -16.24 2.36
CA PRO A 415 9.96 -17.14 3.22
C PRO A 415 8.43 -17.00 3.07
N SER A 416 7.95 -15.82 2.66
CA SER A 416 6.54 -15.52 2.40
C SER A 416 6.05 -16.30 1.17
N VAL A 417 6.86 -16.29 0.11
CA VAL A 417 6.56 -17.01 -1.14
C VAL A 417 6.56 -18.52 -0.91
N ARG A 418 7.56 -19.05 -0.20
CA ARG A 418 7.61 -20.47 0.20
C ARG A 418 6.39 -20.87 1.03
N GLY A 419 6.00 -20.00 1.96
CA GLY A 419 4.82 -20.19 2.81
C GLY A 419 3.52 -20.35 2.03
N GLU A 420 3.28 -19.47 1.05
CA GLU A 420 2.08 -19.57 0.19
C GLU A 420 2.10 -20.84 -0.67
N ALA A 421 3.27 -21.22 -1.23
CA ALA A 421 3.41 -22.48 -1.98
C ALA A 421 3.08 -23.71 -1.12
N ALA A 422 3.60 -23.78 0.09
CA ALA A 422 3.32 -24.85 1.04
C ALA A 422 1.82 -24.92 1.41
N ALA A 423 1.19 -23.76 1.64
CA ALA A 423 -0.24 -23.70 1.93
C ALA A 423 -1.11 -24.17 0.76
N MET A 424 -0.74 -23.83 -0.48
CA MET A 424 -1.42 -24.30 -1.69
C MET A 424 -1.29 -25.81 -1.86
N LEU A 425 -0.09 -26.39 -1.68
CA LEU A 425 0.12 -27.84 -1.73
C LEU A 425 -0.75 -28.58 -0.71
N CYS A 426 -0.80 -28.08 0.54
CA CYS A 426 -1.65 -28.62 1.59
C CYS A 426 -3.14 -28.65 1.16
N LYS A 427 -3.62 -27.57 0.54
CA LYS A 427 -4.99 -27.50 0.05
C LYS A 427 -5.26 -28.41 -1.14
N LEU A 428 -4.32 -28.54 -2.08
CA LEU A 428 -4.48 -29.40 -3.25
C LEU A 428 -4.65 -30.87 -2.88
N VAL A 429 -3.92 -31.37 -1.87
CA VAL A 429 -4.02 -32.78 -1.45
C VAL A 429 -5.16 -33.05 -0.47
N THR A 430 -5.66 -32.01 0.22
CA THR A 430 -6.71 -32.17 1.24
C THR A 430 -7.96 -32.78 0.60
N GLY A 431 -8.34 -33.98 1.04
CA GLY A 431 -9.58 -34.62 0.59
C GLY A 431 -9.59 -35.05 -0.87
N ASN A 432 -8.45 -35.11 -1.55
CA ASN A 432 -8.39 -35.35 -3.00
C ASN A 432 -7.35 -36.44 -3.33
N PHE A 433 -7.82 -37.69 -3.52
CA PHE A 433 -6.93 -38.83 -3.81
C PHE A 433 -6.15 -38.65 -5.11
N TYR A 434 -6.81 -38.16 -6.16
CA TYR A 434 -6.19 -37.93 -7.47
C TYR A 434 -4.93 -37.06 -7.35
N ASN A 435 -5.01 -35.98 -6.58
CA ASN A 435 -3.88 -35.11 -6.30
C ASN A 435 -2.81 -35.76 -5.40
N ILE A 436 -3.22 -36.63 -4.46
CA ILE A 436 -2.29 -37.40 -3.64
C ILE A 436 -1.48 -38.36 -4.52
N GLU A 437 -2.10 -39.05 -5.47
CA GLU A 437 -1.41 -39.91 -6.44
C GLU A 437 -0.40 -39.10 -7.26
N LYS A 438 -0.79 -37.93 -7.77
CA LYS A 438 0.13 -37.04 -8.49
C LYS A 438 1.35 -36.66 -7.68
N VAL A 439 1.16 -36.25 -6.42
CA VAL A 439 2.29 -35.93 -5.52
C VAL A 439 3.26 -37.12 -5.35
N MET A 440 2.76 -38.35 -5.44
CA MET A 440 3.58 -39.56 -5.27
C MET A 440 4.24 -40.06 -6.56
N TYR A 441 3.69 -39.72 -7.73
CA TYR A 441 4.12 -40.28 -9.01
C TYR A 441 4.66 -39.27 -10.01
N GLU A 442 4.31 -38.00 -9.86
CA GLU A 442 4.82 -36.91 -10.70
C GLU A 442 6.08 -36.28 -10.07
N THR A 443 6.83 -35.56 -10.90
CA THR A 443 8.12 -34.98 -10.54
C THR A 443 8.05 -33.45 -10.47
N VAL A 444 9.02 -32.84 -9.79
CA VAL A 444 9.09 -31.38 -9.60
C VAL A 444 9.31 -30.60 -10.91
N GLY A 445 9.76 -31.28 -11.96
CA GLY A 445 9.92 -30.72 -13.30
C GLY A 445 11.11 -29.78 -13.47
N PRO A 446 11.38 -29.36 -14.73
CA PRO A 446 12.60 -28.63 -15.09
C PRO A 446 12.66 -27.21 -14.52
N ASP A 447 11.52 -26.57 -14.25
CA ASP A 447 11.49 -25.21 -13.72
C ASP A 447 12.09 -25.13 -12.31
N THR A 448 12.04 -26.23 -11.53
CA THR A 448 12.66 -26.33 -10.20
C THR A 448 14.17 -26.46 -10.31
N GLU A 449 14.67 -27.37 -11.16
CA GLU A 449 16.10 -27.60 -11.40
C GLU A 449 16.81 -26.36 -11.95
N VAL A 450 16.12 -25.53 -12.74
CA VAL A 450 16.67 -24.26 -13.24
C VAL A 450 16.96 -23.27 -12.11
N ILE A 451 16.17 -23.28 -11.04
CA ILE A 451 16.34 -22.37 -9.89
C ILE A 451 17.30 -22.95 -8.87
N ASP A 452 17.20 -24.25 -8.61
CA ASP A 452 18.07 -24.98 -7.69
C ASP A 452 18.65 -26.23 -8.40
N PRO A 453 19.87 -26.14 -8.95
CA PRO A 453 20.51 -27.25 -9.66
C PRO A 453 20.79 -28.48 -8.81
N ASP A 454 20.70 -28.38 -7.48
CA ASP A 454 20.85 -29.53 -6.58
C ASP A 454 19.57 -30.38 -6.55
N VAL A 455 18.44 -29.85 -7.03
CA VAL A 455 17.17 -30.56 -7.15
C VAL A 455 16.94 -31.01 -8.60
N SER A 456 17.11 -32.29 -8.87
CA SER A 456 16.82 -32.87 -10.19
C SER A 456 15.36 -32.71 -10.59
N ALA A 457 15.09 -32.42 -11.88
CA ALA A 457 13.72 -32.39 -12.43
C ALA A 457 12.96 -33.72 -12.29
N ASP A 458 13.68 -34.84 -12.11
CA ASP A 458 13.11 -36.18 -11.92
C ASP A 458 12.79 -36.49 -10.44
N THR A 459 13.11 -35.58 -9.51
CA THR A 459 12.75 -35.71 -8.10
C THR A 459 11.23 -35.77 -7.95
N VAL A 460 10.75 -36.82 -7.29
CA VAL A 460 9.31 -36.99 -6.98
C VAL A 460 8.84 -35.87 -6.06
N ILE A 461 7.66 -35.30 -6.35
CA ILE A 461 7.10 -34.16 -5.61
C ILE A 461 7.04 -34.44 -4.10
N PHE A 462 6.62 -35.64 -3.70
CA PHE A 462 6.54 -36.01 -2.28
C PHE A 462 7.90 -35.99 -1.56
N SER A 463 8.96 -36.50 -2.19
CA SER A 463 10.31 -36.45 -1.63
C SER A 463 10.76 -35.00 -1.44
N HIS A 464 10.50 -34.15 -2.44
CA HIS A 464 10.78 -32.71 -2.36
C HIS A 464 10.01 -32.02 -1.23
N ILE A 465 8.73 -32.38 -1.01
CA ILE A 465 7.93 -31.86 0.11
C ILE A 465 8.57 -32.21 1.45
N VAL A 466 9.04 -33.45 1.63
CA VAL A 466 9.71 -33.88 2.87
C VAL A 466 11.02 -33.12 3.08
N GLU A 467 11.85 -33.01 2.04
CA GLU A 467 13.12 -32.27 2.09
C GLU A 467 12.89 -30.79 2.42
N GLN A 468 11.96 -30.13 1.74
CA GLN A 468 11.65 -28.71 1.95
C GLN A 468 10.96 -28.43 3.28
N ALA A 469 10.25 -29.41 3.87
CA ALA A 469 9.70 -29.27 5.21
C ALA A 469 10.81 -29.22 6.29
N LEU A 470 11.99 -29.77 5.99
CA LEU A 470 13.16 -29.77 6.87
C LEU A 470 14.17 -28.67 6.54
N ALA A 471 14.04 -28.05 5.37
CA ALA A 471 14.91 -26.98 4.93
C ALA A 471 14.80 -25.75 5.84
N PRO A 472 15.91 -25.09 6.20
CA PRO A 472 15.88 -23.87 6.98
C PRO A 472 15.03 -22.78 6.31
N ALA A 473 14.25 -22.05 7.11
CA ALA A 473 13.46 -20.91 6.67
C ALA A 473 13.98 -19.62 7.33
N LYS A 474 14.11 -18.56 6.53
CA LYS A 474 14.34 -17.20 7.05
C LYS A 474 13.13 -16.75 7.89
N PRO A 475 13.30 -15.82 8.85
CA PRO A 475 12.18 -15.28 9.63
C PRO A 475 11.09 -14.70 8.73
N LEU A 476 9.82 -14.96 9.06
CA LEU A 476 8.69 -14.35 8.38
C LEU A 476 8.53 -12.88 8.79
N PRO A 477 8.12 -11.98 7.87
CA PRO A 477 7.81 -10.58 8.19
C PRO A 477 6.68 -10.40 9.21
N SER A 478 5.72 -11.33 9.26
CA SER A 478 4.59 -11.31 10.19
C SER A 478 4.21 -12.72 10.65
N THR A 479 3.73 -12.85 11.88
CA THR A 479 3.20 -14.10 12.45
C THR A 479 1.89 -14.55 11.83
N THR A 480 1.21 -13.68 11.08
CA THR A 480 -0.01 -14.02 10.32
C THR A 480 0.28 -14.78 9.02
N MET A 481 1.53 -14.77 8.56
CA MET A 481 1.96 -15.40 7.31
C MET A 481 2.17 -16.90 7.48
N LYS A 482 2.13 -17.63 6.37
CA LYS A 482 2.24 -19.09 6.35
C LYS A 482 3.68 -19.52 6.53
N ASN A 483 3.93 -20.38 7.51
CA ASN A 483 5.25 -20.97 7.71
C ASN A 483 5.40 -22.22 6.82
N PRO A 484 6.40 -22.28 5.93
CA PRO A 484 6.53 -23.38 4.98
C PRO A 484 6.73 -24.73 5.68
N MET A 485 7.56 -24.81 6.73
CA MET A 485 7.79 -26.06 7.46
C MET A 485 6.49 -26.58 8.10
N ILE A 486 5.69 -25.68 8.68
CA ILE A 486 4.40 -26.04 9.28
C ILE A 486 3.42 -26.53 8.20
N GLU A 487 3.23 -25.77 7.12
CA GLU A 487 2.24 -26.12 6.10
C GLU A 487 2.64 -27.37 5.29
N LEU A 488 3.93 -27.61 5.04
CA LEU A 488 4.41 -28.86 4.42
C LEU A 488 4.24 -30.06 5.36
N GLY A 489 4.55 -29.93 6.65
CA GLY A 489 4.23 -30.97 7.63
C GLY A 489 2.73 -31.30 7.62
N ARG A 490 1.87 -30.27 7.58
CA ARG A 490 0.41 -30.45 7.51
C ARG A 490 -0.04 -31.07 6.19
N THR A 491 0.66 -30.81 5.09
CA THR A 491 0.43 -31.46 3.78
C THR A 491 0.60 -32.97 3.92
N ILE A 492 1.69 -33.42 4.55
CA ILE A 492 1.94 -34.85 4.81
C ILE A 492 0.82 -35.44 5.69
N VAL A 493 0.43 -34.74 6.76
CA VAL A 493 -0.69 -35.18 7.64
C VAL A 493 -2.00 -35.29 6.85
N ALA A 494 -2.29 -34.35 5.94
CA ALA A 494 -3.49 -34.37 5.13
C ALA A 494 -3.55 -35.60 4.20
N MET A 495 -2.41 -35.96 3.60
CA MET A 495 -2.27 -37.19 2.79
C MET A 495 -2.50 -38.43 3.64
N LEU A 496 -1.79 -38.57 4.77
CA LEU A 496 -1.93 -39.70 5.70
C LEU A 496 -3.37 -39.84 6.21
N ARG A 497 -4.03 -38.72 6.51
CA ARG A 497 -5.42 -38.70 6.97
C ARG A 497 -6.38 -39.21 5.89
N TYR A 498 -6.11 -38.93 4.63
CA TYR A 498 -6.91 -39.44 3.52
C TYR A 498 -6.73 -40.95 3.37
N LEU A 499 -5.48 -41.41 3.35
CA LEU A 499 -5.12 -42.81 3.15
C LEU A 499 -5.59 -43.70 4.31
N GLY A 500 -5.66 -43.17 5.53
CA GLY A 500 -6.17 -43.88 6.70
C GLY A 500 -7.70 -44.00 6.78
N ARG A 501 -8.47 -43.56 5.77
CA ARG A 501 -9.95 -43.63 5.80
C ARG A 501 -10.46 -45.05 5.56
N PRO A 502 -11.47 -45.52 6.32
CA PRO A 502 -12.13 -46.78 6.00
C PRO A 502 -12.93 -46.64 4.69
N ASN A 503 -12.77 -47.62 3.78
CA ASN A 503 -13.38 -47.64 2.43
C ASN A 503 -12.80 -46.63 1.42
N ALA A 504 -11.50 -46.34 1.50
CA ALA A 504 -10.82 -45.52 0.51
C ALA A 504 -10.67 -46.24 -0.86
N GLU A 505 -10.24 -45.50 -1.88
CA GLU A 505 -10.04 -45.97 -3.25
C GLU A 505 -9.10 -47.19 -3.34
N LYS A 506 -9.18 -47.96 -4.44
CA LYS A 506 -8.47 -49.25 -4.58
C LYS A 506 -6.94 -49.14 -4.50
N ASP A 507 -6.37 -48.00 -4.88
CA ASP A 507 -4.92 -47.81 -4.99
C ASP A 507 -4.29 -47.17 -3.73
N VAL A 508 -5.08 -46.94 -2.69
CA VAL A 508 -4.65 -46.29 -1.45
C VAL A 508 -3.57 -47.07 -0.72
N GLU A 509 -3.63 -48.41 -0.71
CA GLU A 509 -2.62 -49.26 -0.08
C GLU A 509 -1.25 -49.12 -0.78
N ALA A 510 -1.23 -49.03 -2.11
CA ALA A 510 0.01 -48.90 -2.88
C ALA A 510 0.69 -47.55 -2.61
N VAL A 511 -0.11 -46.48 -2.56
CA VAL A 511 0.36 -45.13 -2.21
C VAL A 511 0.89 -45.08 -0.77
N GLN A 512 0.17 -45.69 0.17
CA GLN A 512 0.59 -45.74 1.58
C GLN A 512 1.94 -46.44 1.75
N ILE A 513 2.19 -47.55 1.04
CA ILE A 513 3.47 -48.26 1.08
C ILE A 513 4.60 -47.35 0.58
N GLN A 514 4.38 -46.58 -0.48
CA GLN A 514 5.39 -45.70 -1.08
C GLN A 514 5.74 -44.51 -0.18
N ILE A 515 4.75 -43.91 0.50
CA ILE A 515 5.00 -42.84 1.47
C ILE A 515 5.99 -43.31 2.55
N LEU A 516 5.86 -44.55 3.01
CA LEU A 516 6.73 -45.13 4.05
C LEU A 516 8.15 -45.41 3.55
N GLN A 517 8.40 -45.42 2.23
CA GLN A 517 9.74 -45.58 1.66
C GLN A 517 10.52 -44.25 1.63
N VAL A 518 9.87 -43.11 1.82
CA VAL A 518 10.56 -41.81 1.78
C VAL A 518 11.35 -41.58 3.06
N PRO A 519 12.67 -41.30 2.98
CA PRO A 519 13.49 -41.06 4.15
C PRO A 519 12.97 -39.91 5.01
N GLN A 520 13.17 -40.01 6.33
CA GLN A 520 12.84 -38.94 7.29
C GLN A 520 11.38 -38.51 7.32
N ILE A 521 10.44 -39.30 6.78
CA ILE A 521 9.01 -38.94 6.71
C ILE A 521 8.38 -38.58 8.07
N ALA A 522 8.87 -39.17 9.16
CA ALA A 522 8.39 -38.87 10.51
C ALA A 522 8.84 -37.49 11.02
N ARG A 523 9.98 -36.98 10.55
CA ARG A 523 10.62 -35.77 11.08
C ARG A 523 9.81 -34.49 10.88
N PRO A 524 9.29 -34.17 9.67
CA PRO A 524 8.42 -33.01 9.48
C PRO A 524 7.20 -33.03 10.40
N ILE A 525 6.62 -34.20 10.63
CA ILE A 525 5.43 -34.36 11.46
C ILE A 525 5.80 -34.24 12.95
N ALA A 526 6.95 -34.77 13.37
CA ALA A 526 7.48 -34.59 14.71
C ALA A 526 7.72 -33.11 15.04
N GLN A 527 8.24 -32.32 14.09
CA GLN A 527 8.42 -30.88 14.26
C GLN A 527 7.09 -30.13 14.48
N LEU A 528 5.97 -30.63 13.95
CA LEU A 528 4.65 -30.10 14.27
C LEU A 528 4.28 -30.34 15.73
N VAL A 529 4.57 -31.52 16.28
CA VAL A 529 4.30 -31.85 17.70
C VAL A 529 5.04 -30.90 18.65
N ARG A 530 6.21 -30.40 18.23
CA ARG A 530 7.03 -29.46 19.01
C ARG A 530 6.52 -28.01 18.97
N GLN A 531 5.47 -27.71 18.21
CA GLN A 531 4.93 -26.35 18.09
C GLN A 531 4.23 -25.90 19.37
N ARG A 532 4.81 -24.88 20.04
CA ARG A 532 4.25 -24.27 21.25
C ARG A 532 3.20 -23.21 20.95
N PHE A 533 3.43 -22.41 19.91
CA PHE A 533 2.59 -21.25 19.57
C PHE A 533 1.47 -21.59 18.56
N TYR A 534 1.53 -22.76 17.92
CA TYR A 534 0.55 -23.21 16.93
C TYR A 534 -0.15 -24.50 17.41
N PRO A 535 -1.13 -24.39 18.33
CA PRO A 535 -1.77 -25.54 18.95
C PRO A 535 -2.51 -26.44 17.94
N GLU A 536 -3.10 -25.87 16.90
CA GLU A 536 -3.77 -26.65 15.85
C GLU A 536 -2.77 -27.49 15.04
N ALA A 537 -1.64 -26.89 14.65
CA ALA A 537 -0.57 -27.60 13.96
C ALA A 537 0.00 -28.74 14.81
N ARG A 538 0.19 -28.50 16.12
CA ARG A 538 0.60 -29.53 17.07
C ARG A 538 -0.39 -30.68 17.15
N SER A 539 -1.68 -30.38 17.26
CA SER A 539 -2.76 -31.38 17.29
C SER A 539 -2.77 -32.23 16.02
N GLU A 540 -2.60 -31.60 14.87
CA GLU A 540 -2.46 -32.26 13.58
C GLU A 540 -1.19 -33.13 13.51
N GLY A 541 -0.07 -32.67 14.07
CA GLY A 541 1.17 -33.44 14.19
C GLY A 541 0.99 -34.72 15.01
N LEU A 542 0.35 -34.63 16.17
CA LEU A 542 0.05 -35.80 17.02
C LEU A 542 -0.83 -36.82 16.27
N LEU A 543 -1.84 -36.34 15.55
CA LEU A 543 -2.66 -37.18 14.67
C LEU A 543 -1.82 -37.82 13.56
N GLY A 544 -0.95 -37.04 12.91
CA GLY A 544 -0.09 -37.50 11.82
C GLY A 544 0.84 -38.63 12.24
N LEU A 545 1.54 -38.47 13.37
CA LEU A 545 2.36 -39.54 13.93
C LEU A 545 1.49 -40.75 14.29
N GLY A 546 0.30 -40.53 14.85
CA GLY A 546 -0.63 -41.61 15.20
C GLY A 546 -1.09 -42.42 13.97
N LEU A 547 -1.25 -41.76 12.82
CA LEU A 547 -1.58 -42.40 11.54
C LEU A 547 -0.39 -43.17 10.96
N LEU A 548 0.83 -42.62 11.04
CA LEU A 548 2.05 -43.34 10.64
C LEU A 548 2.29 -44.57 11.51
N ALA A 549 2.06 -44.47 12.82
CA ALA A 549 2.28 -45.56 13.78
C ALA A 549 1.33 -46.76 13.59
N GLN A 550 0.35 -46.69 12.67
CA GLN A 550 -0.54 -47.80 12.37
C GLN A 550 0.15 -48.95 11.61
N THR A 551 1.33 -48.72 11.04
CA THR A 551 2.16 -49.76 10.39
C THR A 551 3.47 -49.98 11.15
N LEU A 552 4.11 -51.13 10.94
CA LEU A 552 5.40 -51.46 11.55
C LEU A 552 6.50 -50.51 11.08
N GLU A 553 6.55 -50.23 9.78
CA GLU A 553 7.54 -49.35 9.16
C GLU A 553 7.38 -47.91 9.65
N GLY A 554 6.14 -47.42 9.74
CA GLY A 554 5.87 -46.07 10.23
C GLY A 554 6.16 -45.93 11.73
N ALA A 555 5.84 -46.94 12.54
CA ALA A 555 6.19 -46.95 13.96
C ALA A 555 7.71 -47.00 14.18
N ALA A 556 8.45 -47.76 13.37
CA ALA A 556 9.90 -47.78 13.40
C ALA A 556 10.51 -46.41 13.03
N ALA A 557 9.98 -45.73 12.01
CA ALA A 557 10.43 -44.39 11.63
C ALA A 557 10.23 -43.36 12.76
N ILE A 558 9.13 -43.45 13.50
CA ILE A 558 8.86 -42.59 14.68
C ILE A 558 9.83 -42.92 15.81
N ALA A 559 10.11 -44.21 16.05
CA ALA A 559 11.05 -44.64 17.09
C ALA A 559 12.47 -44.10 16.82
N GLU A 560 12.93 -44.09 15.57
CA GLU A 560 14.20 -43.46 15.21
C GLU A 560 14.18 -41.94 15.45
N GLU A 561 13.10 -41.24 15.10
CA GLU A 561 13.02 -39.79 15.37
C GLU A 561 13.00 -39.47 16.87
N ILE A 562 12.36 -40.31 17.70
CA ILE A 562 12.40 -40.16 19.17
C ILE A 562 13.84 -40.30 19.72
N LYS A 563 14.67 -41.15 19.11
CA LYS A 563 16.08 -41.27 19.49
C LYS A 563 16.86 -40.00 19.12
N GLU A 564 16.54 -39.38 17.99
CA GLU A 564 17.21 -38.17 17.52
C GLU A 564 16.73 -36.90 18.25
N ASP A 565 15.44 -36.78 18.59
CA ASP A 565 14.85 -35.70 19.40
C ASP A 565 14.28 -36.25 20.72
N SER A 566 15.12 -36.26 21.77
CA SER A 566 14.70 -36.69 23.11
C SER A 566 13.57 -35.86 23.71
N GLY A 567 13.36 -34.63 23.22
CA GLY A 567 12.25 -33.78 23.64
C GLY A 567 10.89 -34.18 23.05
N LEU A 568 10.87 -34.98 21.98
CA LEU A 568 9.64 -35.40 21.30
C LEU A 568 8.81 -36.33 22.18
N LEU A 569 9.42 -37.37 22.73
CA LEU A 569 8.73 -38.35 23.58
C LEU A 569 8.17 -37.69 24.84
N GLU A 570 8.92 -36.78 25.46
CA GLU A 570 8.45 -36.06 26.64
C GLU A 570 7.25 -35.17 26.31
N THR A 571 7.26 -34.45 25.18
CA THR A 571 6.08 -33.70 24.74
C THR A 571 4.86 -34.58 24.48
N ILE A 572 5.04 -35.76 23.86
CA ILE A 572 3.94 -36.71 23.65
C ILE A 572 3.37 -37.18 25.00
N LYS A 573 4.23 -37.54 25.97
CA LYS A 573 3.81 -37.95 27.31
C LYS A 573 3.12 -36.83 28.09
N GLU A 574 3.61 -35.58 27.99
CA GLU A 574 2.99 -34.42 28.62
C GLU A 574 1.53 -34.26 28.17
N HIS A 575 1.26 -34.39 26.87
CA HIS A 575 -0.10 -34.32 26.34
C HIS A 575 -0.96 -35.55 26.69
N ALA A 576 -0.37 -36.74 26.72
CA ALA A 576 -1.07 -37.96 27.16
C ALA A 576 -1.43 -37.93 28.66
N ASN A 577 -0.64 -37.27 29.49
CA ASN A 577 -0.84 -37.20 30.95
C ASN A 577 -1.57 -35.93 31.43
N ALA A 578 -2.05 -35.08 30.51
CA ALA A 578 -2.75 -33.85 30.86
C ALA A 578 -4.02 -34.16 31.69
N THR A 579 -4.05 -33.74 32.96
CA THR A 579 -5.20 -33.88 33.87
C THR A 579 -6.21 -32.75 33.70
N GLU A 580 -7.48 -32.95 34.10
CA GLU A 580 -8.59 -31.98 33.97
C GLU A 580 -8.27 -30.56 34.47
N VAL A 581 -7.36 -30.43 35.46
CA VAL A 581 -6.91 -29.15 36.02
C VAL A 581 -5.91 -28.41 35.10
N GLY A 582 -5.10 -29.14 34.32
CA GLY A 582 -4.16 -28.57 33.33
C GLY A 582 -4.83 -28.21 32.00
N LEU A 583 -5.90 -28.92 31.64
CA LEU A 583 -6.71 -28.64 30.44
C LEU A 583 -7.46 -27.28 30.53
N ALA A 584 -7.64 -26.74 31.75
CA ALA A 584 -8.36 -25.49 32.01
C ALA A 584 -7.59 -24.20 31.60
N GLN A 585 -6.28 -24.28 31.34
CA GLN A 585 -5.44 -23.14 30.93
C GLN A 585 -5.31 -22.99 29.40
N GLN A 586 -5.83 -23.94 28.62
CA GLN A 586 -5.88 -23.92 27.15
C GLN A 586 -7.34 -23.90 26.68
N ALA A 587 -7.60 -23.58 25.41
CA ALA A 587 -8.94 -23.69 24.85
C ALA A 587 -9.46 -25.15 25.05
N PRO A 588 -10.64 -25.37 25.69
CA PRO A 588 -11.04 -26.70 26.16
C PRO A 588 -11.12 -27.77 25.06
N SER A 589 -11.45 -27.38 23.84
CA SER A 589 -11.61 -28.28 22.69
C SER A 589 -10.28 -28.76 22.11
N THR A 590 -9.25 -27.92 22.07
CA THR A 590 -7.92 -28.30 21.54
C THR A 590 -7.16 -29.17 22.52
N ALA A 591 -7.24 -28.86 23.81
CA ALA A 591 -6.55 -29.61 24.86
C ALA A 591 -7.08 -31.06 24.96
N SER A 592 -8.41 -31.24 24.79
CA SER A 592 -9.04 -32.57 24.72
C SER A 592 -8.61 -33.37 23.48
N ARG A 593 -8.42 -32.71 22.32
CA ARG A 593 -7.96 -33.37 21.09
C ARG A 593 -6.50 -33.79 21.17
N ASP A 594 -5.62 -32.94 21.71
CA ASP A 594 -4.21 -33.26 21.88
C ASP A 594 -4.03 -34.49 22.77
N HIS A 595 -4.77 -34.56 23.88
CA HIS A 595 -4.78 -35.72 24.77
C HIS A 595 -5.22 -37.01 24.05
N GLN A 596 -6.35 -36.96 23.33
CA GLN A 596 -6.87 -38.12 22.60
C GLN A 596 -5.89 -38.60 21.52
N ASN A 597 -5.32 -37.68 20.74
CA ASN A 597 -4.36 -38.01 19.69
C ASN A 597 -3.07 -38.61 20.28
N ALA A 598 -2.58 -38.07 21.39
CA ALA A 598 -1.39 -38.59 22.08
C ALA A 598 -1.61 -40.03 22.61
N ILE A 599 -2.78 -40.33 23.19
CA ILE A 599 -3.11 -41.70 23.63
C ILE A 599 -3.14 -42.67 22.46
N VAL A 600 -3.79 -42.30 21.35
CA VAL A 600 -3.88 -43.17 20.16
C VAL A 600 -2.50 -43.44 19.57
N LEU A 601 -1.63 -42.42 19.52
CA LEU A 601 -0.25 -42.57 19.09
C LEU A 601 0.53 -43.54 19.98
N LEU A 602 0.48 -43.36 21.30
CA LEU A 602 1.20 -44.25 22.23
C LEU A 602 0.73 -45.69 22.14
N GLN A 603 -0.58 -45.92 21.99
CA GLN A 603 -1.14 -47.25 21.80
C GLN A 603 -0.67 -47.89 20.48
N ALA A 604 -0.63 -47.11 19.40
CA ALA A 604 -0.15 -47.58 18.09
C ALA A 604 1.35 -47.94 18.15
N LEU A 605 2.18 -47.11 18.79
CA LEU A 605 3.60 -47.41 19.02
C LEU A 605 3.80 -48.65 19.87
N GLN A 606 2.99 -48.86 20.91
CA GLN A 606 3.06 -50.07 21.73
C GLN A 606 2.72 -51.33 20.92
N ASN A 607 1.77 -51.25 19.99
CA ASN A 607 1.36 -52.40 19.19
C ASN A 607 2.36 -52.73 18.07
N ASN A 608 3.00 -51.72 17.48
CA ASN A 608 3.78 -51.86 16.25
C ASN A 608 5.29 -51.62 16.41
N ALA A 609 5.75 -51.11 17.55
CA ALA A 609 7.16 -50.83 17.83
C ALA A 609 7.59 -51.23 19.26
N ALA A 610 6.92 -52.20 19.89
CA ALA A 610 7.19 -52.63 21.27
C ALA A 610 8.69 -52.86 21.55
N ASP A 611 9.35 -53.69 20.73
CA ASP A 611 10.76 -54.05 20.92
C ASP A 611 11.72 -52.85 20.76
N GLN A 612 11.37 -51.91 19.89
CA GLN A 612 12.17 -50.70 19.63
C GLN A 612 11.97 -49.65 20.73
N MET A 613 10.73 -49.53 21.23
CA MET A 613 10.37 -48.63 22.33
C MET A 613 10.94 -49.11 23.67
N ASP A 614 10.96 -50.42 23.93
CA ASP A 614 11.60 -51.00 25.12
C ASP A 614 13.11 -50.71 25.17
N ALA A 615 13.78 -50.74 24.00
CA ALA A 615 15.19 -50.36 23.89
C ALA A 615 15.42 -48.86 24.13
N ILE A 616 14.48 -48.00 23.69
CA ILE A 616 14.55 -46.54 23.90
C ILE A 616 14.29 -46.16 25.36
N LEU A 617 13.36 -46.84 26.04
CA LEU A 617 13.01 -46.57 27.44
C LEU A 617 14.02 -47.13 28.45
N SER A 618 14.90 -48.03 28.01
CA SER A 618 15.96 -48.65 28.83
C SER A 618 17.27 -47.85 28.87
N HIS A 619 17.34 -46.73 28.13
CA HIS A 619 18.45 -45.78 28.04
C HIS A 619 17.98 -44.38 28.41
#